data_AF-A0A2G8KYI8-F1
#
_entry.id   AF-A0A2G8KYI8-F1
#
_cell.length_a   1.000
_cell.length_b   1.000
_cell.length_c   1.000
_cell.angle_alpha   90.00
_cell.angle_beta   90.00
_cell.angle_gamma   90.00
#
_symmetry.space_group_name_H-M   'P 1'
#
loop_
_entity.id
_entity.type
_entity.pdbx_description
1 polymer ?
#
loop_
_entity_poly.entity_id
_entity_poly.type
_entity_poly.pdbx_seq_one_letter_code
_entity_poly.pdbx_strand_id
1 'polypeptide(L)' 'LQPNLETQKKQVTAWCDLVLAYHKHHKIYTLDVKEAVSSPIFNNSKIQRKLSEEEVTKILDALSAK' A
#
# COMPACT_ATOMS: atom_id res chain seq x y z
N LEU A 1 3.34 -11.10 3.17
CA LEU A 1 1.91 -10.99 3.49
C LEU A 1 1.58 -11.87 4.69
N GLN A 2 0.57 -11.53 5.49
CA GLN A 2 0.15 -12.39 6.61
C GLN A 2 -0.19 -13.81 6.10
N PRO A 3 0.22 -14.87 6.84
CA PRO A 3 0.02 -16.26 6.40
C PRO A 3 -1.44 -16.69 6.47
N ASN A 4 -2.24 -16.06 7.35
CA ASN A 4 -3.67 -16.33 7.45
C ASN A 4 -4.45 -15.51 6.41
N LEU A 5 -5.33 -16.18 5.66
CA LEU A 5 -6.14 -15.59 4.58
C LEU A 5 -7.08 -14.46 5.05
N GLU A 6 -7.70 -14.59 6.22
CA GLU A 6 -8.56 -13.54 6.77
C GLU A 6 -7.73 -12.31 7.19
N THR A 7 -6.62 -12.54 7.87
CA THR A 7 -5.71 -11.47 8.31
C THR A 7 -5.06 -10.79 7.10
N GLN A 8 -4.76 -11.54 6.06
CA GLN A 8 -4.26 -11.03 4.78
C GLN A 8 -5.28 -10.10 4.11
N LYS A 9 -6.55 -10.49 4.03
CA LYS A 9 -7.61 -9.63 3.49
C LYS A 9 -7.72 -8.33 4.28
N LYS A 10 -7.75 -8.42 5.62
CA LYS A 10 -7.77 -7.25 6.50
C LYS A 10 -6.56 -6.35 6.30
N GLN A 11 -5.37 -6.94 6.14
CA GLN A 11 -4.13 -6.22 5.86
C GLN A 11 -4.26 -5.44 4.55
N VAL A 12 -4.67 -6.09 3.46
CA VAL A 12 -4.82 -5.45 2.14
C VAL A 12 -5.84 -4.30 2.22
N THR A 13 -7.00 -4.53 2.83
CA THR A 13 -8.01 -3.47 2.99
C THR A 13 -7.48 -2.28 3.78
N ALA A 14 -6.79 -2.51 4.90
CA ALA A 14 -6.19 -1.44 5.68
C ALA A 14 -5.14 -0.65 4.89
N TRP A 15 -4.36 -1.32 4.03
CA TRP A 15 -3.42 -0.65 3.13
C TRP A 15 -4.13 0.19 2.06
N CYS A 16 -5.20 -0.32 1.44
CA CYS A 16 -5.99 0.46 0.48
C CYS A 16 -6.51 1.77 1.12
N ASP A 17 -7.08 1.68 2.32
CA ASP A 17 -7.57 2.85 3.06
C ASP A 17 -6.45 3.84 3.41
N LEU A 18 -5.29 3.34 3.84
CA LEU A 18 -4.12 4.18 4.13
C LEU A 18 -3.61 4.91 2.88
N VAL A 19 -3.53 4.22 1.74
CA VAL A 19 -3.12 4.80 0.46
C VAL A 19 -4.05 5.94 0.08
N LEU A 20 -5.37 5.71 0.11
CA LEU A 20 -6.37 6.73 -0.22
C LEU A 20 -6.30 7.92 0.73
N ALA A 21 -6.20 7.68 2.04
CA ALA A 21 -6.12 8.74 3.05
C ALA A 21 -4.85 9.60 2.88
N TYR A 22 -3.71 8.98 2.63
CA TYR A 22 -2.44 9.66 2.38
C TYR A 22 -2.52 10.53 1.12
N HIS A 23 -2.99 9.96 0.01
CA HIS A 23 -3.10 10.67 -1.27
C HIS A 23 -4.09 11.84 -1.17
N LYS A 24 -5.23 11.64 -0.50
CA LYS A 24 -6.20 12.71 -0.22
C LYS A 24 -5.60 13.83 0.62
N HIS A 25 -4.83 13.50 1.66
CA HIS A 25 -4.16 14.49 2.51
C HIS A 25 -3.12 15.31 1.74
N HIS A 26 -2.33 14.66 0.88
CA HIS A 26 -1.29 15.30 0.07
C HIS A 26 -1.80 15.88 -1.26
N LYS A 27 -3.11 15.77 -1.55
CA LYS A 27 -3.74 16.18 -2.83
C LYS A 27 -3.08 15.54 -4.06
N ILE A 28 -2.64 14.29 -3.91
CA ILE A 28 -2.05 13.49 -4.98
C ILE A 28 -3.18 12.65 -5.59
N TYR A 29 -3.41 12.77 -6.90
CA TYR A 29 -4.47 12.04 -7.61
C TYR A 29 -3.94 11.04 -8.64
N THR A 30 -2.61 10.98 -8.77
CA THR A 30 -1.90 10.10 -9.69
C THR A 30 -0.90 9.30 -8.91
N LEU A 31 -0.86 7.99 -9.11
CA LEU A 31 0.10 7.11 -8.49
C LEU A 31 0.72 6.24 -9.57
N ASP A 32 2.03 6.43 -9.79
CA ASP A 32 2.79 5.54 -10.67
C ASP A 32 3.21 4.29 -9.89
N VAL A 33 3.00 3.10 -10.47
CA VAL A 33 3.27 1.82 -9.81
C VAL A 33 4.76 1.62 -9.52
N LYS A 34 5.65 2.11 -10.39
CA LYS A 34 7.11 1.97 -10.22
C LYS A 34 7.62 2.95 -9.17
N GLU A 35 7.10 4.18 -9.15
CA GLU A 35 7.47 5.17 -8.14
C GLU A 35 6.81 4.87 -6.77
N ALA A 36 5.64 4.22 -6.77
CA ALA A 36 4.91 3.85 -5.56
C ALA A 36 5.77 3.04 -4.59
N VAL A 37 6.56 2.08 -5.07
CA VAL A 37 7.46 1.27 -4.23
C VAL A 37 8.43 2.13 -3.42
N SER A 38 8.90 3.24 -3.98
CA SER A 38 9.82 4.17 -3.32
C SER A 38 9.12 5.21 -2.44
N SER A 39 7.78 5.22 -2.44
CA SER A 39 7.00 6.19 -1.68
C SER A 39 7.12 5.97 -0.17
N PRO A 40 7.18 7.03 0.64
CA PRO A 40 7.27 6.94 2.09
C PRO A 40 6.07 6.22 2.73
N ILE A 41 4.97 6.06 2.01
CA ILE A 41 3.81 5.32 2.51
C ILE A 41 4.10 3.81 2.63
N PHE A 42 4.94 3.24 1.75
CA PHE A 42 5.30 1.82 1.76
C PHE A 42 6.65 1.55 2.41
N ASN A 43 7.39 2.59 2.79
CA ASN A 43 8.68 2.49 3.47
C ASN A 43 8.70 3.33 4.76
N ASN A 44 8.71 2.66 5.91
CA ASN A 44 8.83 3.29 7.21
C ASN A 44 10.22 3.06 7.80
N SER A 45 11.12 4.01 7.57
CA SER A 45 12.49 3.99 8.07
C SER A 45 12.60 4.01 9.60
N LYS A 46 11.61 4.58 10.31
CA LYS A 46 11.65 4.67 11.79
C LYS A 46 11.56 3.30 12.47
N ILE A 47 10.84 2.36 11.87
CA ILE A 47 10.71 0.98 12.35
C ILE A 47 11.46 -0.03 11.46
N GLN A 48 12.28 0.48 10.52
CA GLN A 48 13.07 -0.33 9.58
C GLN A 48 12.23 -1.36 8.81
N ARG A 49 11.01 -0.99 8.41
CA ARG A 49 10.13 -1.86 7.63
C ARG A 49 9.70 -1.20 6.33
N LYS A 50 9.83 -1.96 5.26
CA LYS A 50 9.29 -1.63 3.94
C LYS A 50 8.45 -2.80 3.42
N LEU A 51 7.46 -2.50 2.60
CA LEU A 51 6.77 -3.52 1.82
C LEU A 51 7.65 -3.98 0.65
N SER A 52 7.52 -5.25 0.28
CA SER A 52 8.11 -5.80 -0.95
C SER A 52 7.32 -5.33 -2.18
N GLU A 53 7.99 -5.23 -3.32
CA GLU A 53 7.38 -4.81 -4.60
C GLU A 53 6.14 -5.64 -4.98
N GLU A 54 6.19 -6.95 -4.77
CA GLU A 54 5.08 -7.87 -5.01
C GLU A 54 3.86 -7.53 -4.15
N GLU A 55 4.08 -7.09 -2.92
CA GLU A 55 3.02 -6.80 -1.95
C GLU A 55 2.39 -5.43 -2.23
N VAL A 56 3.22 -4.45 -2.62
CA VAL A 56 2.75 -3.16 -3.14
C VAL A 56 1.87 -3.38 -4.36
N THR A 57 2.33 -4.22 -5.30
CA THR A 57 1.57 -4.52 -6.52
C THR A 57 0.22 -5.14 -6.21
N LYS A 58 0.14 -6.10 -5.28
CA LYS A 58 -1.15 -6.68 -4.83
C LYS A 58 -2.09 -5.65 -4.22
N ILE A 59 -1.57 -4.70 -3.44
CA ILE A 59 -2.39 -3.64 -2.84
C ILE A 59 -2.92 -2.69 -3.93
N LEU A 60 -2.09 -2.35 -4.91
CA LEU A 60 -2.47 -1.49 -6.03
C LEU A 60 -3.49 -2.15 -6.95
N ASP A 61 -3.34 -3.46 -7.21
CA ASP A 61 -4.32 -4.27 -7.92
C ASP A 61 -5.65 -4.34 -7.17
N ALA A 62 -5.62 -4.53 -5.85
CA ALA A 62 -6.83 -4.48 -5.01
C ALA A 62 -7.48 -3.08 -4.98
N LEU A 63 -6.69 -2.02 -5.19
CA LEU A 63 -7.17 -0.64 -5.31
C LEU A 63 -7.83 -0.38 -6.67
N SER A 64 -7.31 -0.93 -7.76
CA SER A 64 -7.91 -0.80 -9.09
C SER A 64 -9.16 -1.64 -9.27
N ALA A 65 -9.27 -2.76 -8.54
CA ALA A 65 -10.45 -3.61 -8.50
C ALA A 65 -11.57 -3.13 -7.55
N LYS A 66 -11.34 -2.04 -6.81
CA LYS A 66 -12.29 -1.42 -5.89
C LYS A 66 -13.12 -0.34 -6.56
#